data_AF-A0A852FCU8-F1
#
_entry.id   AF-A0A852FCU8-F1
#
_cell.length_a   1.000
_cell.length_b   1.000
_cell.length_c   1.000
_cell.angle_alpha   90.00
_cell.angle_beta   90.00
_cell.angle_gamma   90.00
#
_symmetry.space_group_name_H-M   'P 1'
#
loop_
_entity.id
_entity.type
_entity.pdbx_description
1 polymer ?
#
loop_
_entity_poly.entity_id
_entity_poly.type
_entity_poly.pdbx_seq_one_letter_code
_entity_poly.pdbx_strand_id
1 'polypeptide(L)'
;SVFIGSREASSVLQRQRRANSNRLEEVIPGNLERECIEEKCSYEEAREVFENEEKTVSAQWQPPVPCSPSDGDQCNPNPCKNGASCKDQVNSYVCWCPAGYEGKNCEIDFTCAIKNGGCKHFCSHQPPQKVVCSCAAGYKLHEDGKSCEPTVPYPCGRITAPEAKRKLTRSMNTFEHWNTTGDDPEDGPEELQDNATESSTAASTSIRPVLRTGTRVVGGSDSMKGEVPWQVLLVNSEGLGFCGGSIINEKWVVTAAHCLKPGYTHNLTAVAGEHDVRSDDHTEQLRRVVRMLPHPTYNASINEYHNDIALLELDQPLTFNSYVTPICLGSREFTNALLKQGMGTVSGWGNVLFRGRKATTLQVLKVPFVDRPTCLKSTSTTILQNMFCAGFPSGGRDTCEGDSGGPYTTEIEGTWFLTGITSWGEECALPGKYGIYTRVSKYVKWIKQSTRLP
;
A
#
# COMPACT_ATOMS: atom_id res chain seq x y z
N SER A 1 -67.66 12.68 40.86
CA SER A 1 -67.74 12.86 39.40
C SER A 1 -67.76 11.49 38.74
N VAL A 2 -68.61 11.25 37.74
CA VAL A 2 -68.78 9.94 37.10
C VAL A 2 -68.35 10.02 35.63
N PHE A 3 -67.07 10.34 35.43
CA PHE A 3 -66.42 10.36 34.12
C PHE A 3 -65.00 9.82 34.29
N ILE A 4 -64.71 8.74 33.55
CA ILE A 4 -63.40 8.09 33.44
C ILE A 4 -62.65 8.76 32.26
N GLY A 5 -61.32 8.88 32.33
CA GLY A 5 -60.55 9.48 31.22
C GLY A 5 -60.63 8.63 29.94
N SER A 6 -60.55 9.23 28.75
CA SER A 6 -60.72 8.49 27.48
C SER A 6 -59.83 7.24 27.38
N ARG A 7 -58.53 7.39 27.68
CA ARG A 7 -57.55 6.28 27.72
C ARG A 7 -57.88 5.16 28.71
N GLU A 8 -58.61 5.48 29.79
CA GLU A 8 -59.04 4.51 30.81
C GLU A 8 -60.39 3.87 30.44
N ALA A 9 -61.21 4.54 29.64
CA ALA A 9 -62.42 3.96 29.06
C ALA A 9 -62.06 2.89 28.00
N SER A 10 -61.03 3.13 27.19
CA SER A 10 -60.55 2.19 26.15
C SER A 10 -60.07 0.83 26.68
N SER A 11 -59.66 0.74 27.95
CA SER A 11 -59.23 -0.54 28.56
C SER A 11 -60.38 -1.32 29.20
N VAL A 12 -61.52 -0.67 29.46
CA VAL A 12 -62.72 -1.27 30.07
C VAL A 12 -63.78 -1.60 29.02
N LEU A 13 -63.92 -0.77 27.99
CA LEU A 13 -64.86 -0.96 26.89
C LEU A 13 -64.11 -1.40 25.62
N GLN A 14 -63.86 -2.71 25.50
CA GLN A 14 -63.52 -3.30 24.21
C GLN A 14 -64.71 -3.18 23.25
N ARG A 15 -64.71 -2.11 22.45
CA ARG A 15 -65.53 -2.07 21.23
C ARG A 15 -65.04 -3.15 20.28
N GLN A 16 -65.95 -3.78 19.56
CA GLN A 16 -65.54 -4.61 18.42
C GLN A 16 -65.03 -3.69 17.31
N ARG A 17 -63.93 -4.10 16.67
CA ARG A 17 -63.46 -3.48 15.44
C ARG A 17 -64.54 -3.55 14.37
N ARG A 18 -64.46 -2.61 13.42
CA ARG A 18 -65.26 -2.60 12.20
C ARG A 18 -65.09 -3.94 11.47
N ALA A 19 -63.84 -4.31 11.22
CA ALA A 19 -63.45 -5.64 10.75
C ALA A 19 -63.79 -6.73 11.79
N ASN A 20 -64.47 -7.79 11.34
CA ASN A 20 -65.12 -8.86 12.12
C ASN A 20 -66.48 -8.49 12.77
N SER A 21 -67.06 -7.31 12.47
CA SER A 21 -68.48 -7.09 12.72
C SER A 21 -69.30 -7.76 11.61
N ASN A 22 -70.18 -8.70 11.95
CA ASN A 22 -70.94 -9.50 10.97
C ASN A 22 -72.13 -8.73 10.35
N ARG A 23 -71.87 -7.54 9.77
CA ARG A 23 -72.85 -6.67 9.09
C ARG A 23 -72.20 -5.97 7.89
N LEU A 24 -73.03 -5.34 7.06
CA LEU A 24 -72.59 -4.58 5.87
C LEU A 24 -71.73 -3.38 6.30
N GLU A 25 -70.42 -3.56 6.19
CA GLU A 25 -69.38 -2.68 6.75
C GLU A 25 -69.27 -1.33 6.02
N GLU A 26 -69.77 -1.29 4.78
CA GLU A 26 -69.79 -0.14 3.85
C GLU A 26 -70.85 0.92 4.19
N VAL A 27 -71.81 0.62 5.08
CA VAL A 27 -72.96 1.51 5.37
C VAL A 27 -72.65 2.53 6.49
N ILE A 28 -71.47 2.45 7.09
CA ILE A 28 -71.00 3.35 8.15
C ILE A 28 -69.83 4.16 7.61
N PRO A 29 -69.89 5.51 7.56
CA PRO A 29 -68.77 6.32 7.13
C PRO A 29 -67.62 6.20 8.14
N GLY A 30 -66.39 6.02 7.61
CA GLY A 30 -65.17 5.89 8.41
C GLY A 30 -64.89 7.12 9.29
N ASN A 31 -64.10 6.92 10.34
CA ASN A 31 -63.85 7.95 11.34
C ASN A 31 -62.40 7.94 11.83
N LEU A 32 -61.62 8.94 11.42
CA LEU A 32 -60.19 9.07 11.74
C LEU A 32 -59.88 8.90 13.23
N GLU A 33 -60.65 9.57 14.09
CA GLU A 33 -60.41 9.56 15.53
C GLU A 33 -60.61 8.16 16.13
N ARG A 34 -61.72 7.48 15.80
CA ARG A 34 -62.00 6.13 16.27
C ARG A 34 -61.06 5.07 15.68
N GLU A 35 -60.88 5.07 14.36
CA GLU A 35 -60.30 3.94 13.64
C GLU A 35 -58.77 4.02 13.60
N CYS A 36 -58.21 5.24 13.51
CA CYS A 36 -56.77 5.45 13.37
C CYS A 36 -56.12 6.24 14.53
N ILE A 37 -56.85 6.81 15.50
CA ILE A 37 -56.24 7.51 16.66
C ILE A 37 -56.52 6.78 17.98
N GLU A 38 -57.75 6.31 18.22
CA GLU A 38 -58.09 5.41 19.33
C GLU A 38 -57.64 3.96 19.07
N GLU A 39 -57.61 3.52 17.81
CA GLU A 39 -57.23 2.18 17.37
C GLU A 39 -56.08 2.17 16.32
N LYS A 40 -55.69 0.97 15.85
CA LYS A 40 -54.77 0.77 14.73
C LYS A 40 -55.53 0.34 13.49
N CYS A 41 -55.68 1.24 12.52
CA CYS A 41 -56.30 0.98 11.23
C CYS A 41 -55.32 0.35 10.20
N SER A 42 -55.88 -0.35 9.22
CA SER A 42 -55.25 -0.79 7.99
C SER A 42 -55.12 0.34 6.95
N TYR A 43 -54.42 0.08 5.84
CA TYR A 43 -54.30 1.05 4.75
C TYR A 43 -55.64 1.34 4.08
N GLU A 44 -56.45 0.31 3.81
CA GLU A 44 -57.80 0.43 3.26
C GLU A 44 -58.73 1.26 4.17
N GLU A 45 -58.74 1.02 5.48
CA GLU A 45 -59.52 1.82 6.44
C GLU A 45 -59.06 3.30 6.46
N ALA A 46 -57.75 3.56 6.43
CA ALA A 46 -57.24 4.92 6.30
C ALA A 46 -57.62 5.58 4.95
N ARG A 47 -57.63 4.81 3.86
CA ARG A 47 -57.99 5.27 2.51
C ARG A 47 -59.47 5.63 2.39
N GLU A 48 -60.35 4.92 3.09
CA GLU A 48 -61.77 5.30 3.24
C GLU A 48 -61.93 6.62 4.01
N VAL A 49 -61.13 6.84 5.06
CA VAL A 49 -61.19 8.04 5.90
C VAL A 49 -60.68 9.31 5.19
N PHE A 50 -59.68 9.21 4.32
CA PHE A 50 -59.10 10.34 3.60
C PHE A 50 -59.65 10.57 2.18
N GLU A 51 -60.50 9.66 1.68
CA GLU A 51 -61.17 9.67 0.36
C GLU A 51 -60.23 9.81 -0.86
N ASN A 52 -58.91 9.69 -0.67
CA ASN A 52 -57.89 9.98 -1.69
C ASN A 52 -56.55 9.34 -1.31
N GLU A 53 -55.88 8.70 -2.26
CA GLU A 53 -54.64 7.95 -2.02
C GLU A 53 -53.44 8.86 -1.67
N GLU A 54 -53.27 9.99 -2.35
CA GLU A 54 -52.21 10.97 -2.05
C GLU A 54 -52.37 11.55 -0.63
N LYS A 55 -53.60 11.82 -0.20
CA LYS A 55 -53.92 12.24 1.18
C LYS A 55 -53.65 11.14 2.19
N THR A 56 -53.98 9.89 1.86
CA THR A 56 -53.74 8.72 2.72
C THR A 56 -52.24 8.53 2.96
N VAL A 57 -51.46 8.51 1.87
CA VAL A 57 -50.00 8.34 1.91
C VAL A 57 -49.31 9.53 2.59
N SER A 58 -49.78 10.77 2.38
CA SER A 58 -49.18 11.93 3.05
C SER A 58 -49.57 12.06 4.53
N ALA A 59 -50.78 11.67 4.93
CA ALA A 59 -51.20 11.63 6.33
C ALA A 59 -50.47 10.55 7.13
N GLN A 60 -50.03 9.46 6.49
CA GLN A 60 -49.27 8.38 7.12
C GLN A 60 -47.92 8.84 7.75
N TRP A 61 -47.41 10.01 7.35
CA TRP A 61 -46.17 10.61 7.89
C TRP A 61 -46.42 11.78 8.86
N GLN A 62 -47.68 12.05 9.26
CA GLN A 62 -48.03 13.19 10.11
C GLN A 62 -48.65 12.76 11.44
N PRO A 63 -48.16 13.28 12.59
CA PRO A 63 -48.88 13.17 13.86
C PRO A 63 -50.29 13.78 13.72
N PRO A 64 -51.35 13.13 14.25
CA PRO A 64 -51.32 12.09 15.28
C PRO A 64 -51.41 10.63 14.77
N VAL A 65 -51.36 10.38 13.45
CA VAL A 65 -51.67 9.05 12.89
C VAL A 65 -50.54 8.05 13.20
N PRO A 66 -50.77 6.96 13.98
CA PRO A 66 -49.74 6.07 14.47
C PRO A 66 -49.46 4.88 13.53
N CYS A 67 -49.81 5.01 12.24
CA CYS A 67 -49.70 3.95 11.23
C CYS A 67 -48.36 3.98 10.47
N SER A 68 -47.27 4.23 11.21
CA SER A 68 -45.95 3.75 10.79
C SER A 68 -46.02 2.22 10.71
N PRO A 69 -45.66 1.59 9.56
CA PRO A 69 -45.51 0.15 9.51
C PRO A 69 -44.51 -0.30 10.57
N SER A 70 -44.85 -1.35 11.32
CA SER A 70 -43.87 -2.08 12.11
C SER A 70 -43.12 -3.00 11.15
N ASP A 71 -42.09 -2.46 10.50
CA ASP A 71 -41.23 -3.15 9.52
C ASP A 71 -40.48 -4.36 10.11
N GLY A 72 -40.43 -4.47 11.44
CA GLY A 72 -39.99 -5.66 12.20
C GLY A 72 -38.69 -5.40 12.94
N ASP A 73 -38.32 -6.26 13.89
CA ASP A 73 -37.02 -6.12 14.55
C ASP A 73 -35.91 -6.58 13.60
N GLN A 74 -35.23 -5.62 12.96
CA GLN A 74 -34.19 -5.88 11.98
C GLN A 74 -32.84 -6.23 12.65
N CYS A 75 -32.82 -6.27 13.98
CA CYS A 75 -31.78 -6.92 14.79
C CYS A 75 -32.08 -8.39 15.11
N ASN A 76 -33.12 -9.00 14.53
CA ASN A 76 -33.47 -10.40 14.74
C ASN A 76 -33.68 -11.18 13.41
N PRO A 77 -32.77 -12.09 13.01
CA PRO A 77 -31.53 -12.48 13.68
C PRO A 77 -30.44 -11.40 13.58
N ASN A 78 -29.65 -11.23 14.64
CA ASN A 78 -28.66 -10.14 14.73
C ASN A 78 -27.69 -10.12 13.52
N PRO A 79 -27.75 -9.07 12.66
CA PRO A 79 -26.91 -8.98 11.47
C PRO A 79 -25.44 -8.69 11.84
N CYS A 80 -25.21 -8.00 12.96
CA CYS A 80 -23.92 -7.48 13.38
C CYS A 80 -22.96 -8.60 13.82
N LYS A 81 -21.68 -8.46 13.48
CA LYS A 81 -20.60 -9.43 13.68
C LYS A 81 -19.65 -8.99 14.79
N ASN A 82 -18.69 -9.85 15.12
CA ASN A 82 -17.53 -9.53 15.97
C ASN A 82 -17.88 -8.94 17.36
N GLY A 83 -19.05 -9.30 17.91
CA GLY A 83 -19.52 -8.82 19.23
C GLY A 83 -20.19 -7.45 19.23
N ALA A 84 -20.52 -6.89 18.06
CA ALA A 84 -21.20 -5.61 17.93
C ALA A 84 -22.66 -5.63 18.43
N SER A 85 -23.09 -4.51 19.02
CA SER A 85 -24.47 -4.31 19.47
C SER A 85 -25.34 -3.79 18.33
N CYS A 86 -26.45 -4.45 18.04
CA CYS A 86 -27.41 -3.98 17.04
C CYS A 86 -28.41 -3.00 17.66
N LYS A 87 -28.83 -1.98 16.89
CA LYS A 87 -29.98 -1.14 17.19
C LYS A 87 -30.88 -1.04 15.96
N ASP A 88 -32.15 -1.37 16.18
CA ASP A 88 -33.24 -1.28 15.21
C ASP A 88 -33.59 0.17 14.81
N GLN A 89 -34.06 0.37 13.59
CA GLN A 89 -34.47 1.65 12.99
C GLN A 89 -35.55 1.43 11.92
N VAL A 90 -36.23 2.50 11.51
CA VAL A 90 -37.21 2.43 10.41
C VAL A 90 -36.53 1.97 9.10
N ASN A 91 -36.96 0.81 8.59
CA ASN A 91 -36.44 0.08 7.42
C ASN A 91 -34.90 -0.11 7.38
N SER A 92 -34.20 -0.08 8.53
CA SER A 92 -32.78 -0.38 8.61
C SER A 92 -32.33 -0.80 10.02
N TYR A 93 -31.05 -1.15 10.16
CA TYR A 93 -30.39 -1.36 11.45
C TYR A 93 -29.06 -0.59 11.51
N VAL A 94 -28.62 -0.28 12.74
CA VAL A 94 -27.31 0.31 13.03
C VAL A 94 -26.52 -0.65 13.92
N CYS A 95 -25.39 -1.12 13.42
CA CYS A 95 -24.44 -1.91 14.21
C CYS A 95 -23.42 -1.00 14.89
N TRP A 96 -23.38 -1.03 16.22
CA TRP A 96 -22.39 -0.34 17.05
C TRP A 96 -21.13 -1.21 17.16
N CYS A 97 -20.18 -0.96 16.25
CA CYS A 97 -18.97 -1.76 16.15
C CYS A 97 -18.03 -1.55 17.35
N PRO A 98 -17.51 -2.62 17.98
CA PRO A 98 -16.42 -2.51 18.94
C PRO A 98 -15.18 -1.93 18.23
N ALA A 99 -14.43 -1.07 18.91
CA ALA A 99 -13.25 -0.40 18.34
C ALA A 99 -12.35 -1.37 17.55
N GLY A 100 -11.91 -0.98 16.35
CA GLY A 100 -11.15 -1.86 15.44
C GLY A 100 -12.01 -2.83 14.61
N TYR A 101 -13.33 -2.61 14.54
CA TYR A 101 -14.20 -3.17 13.50
C TYR A 101 -14.96 -2.05 12.79
N GLU A 102 -15.08 -2.15 11.46
CA GLU A 102 -15.82 -1.24 10.58
C GLU A 102 -16.73 -2.06 9.62
N GLY A 103 -17.49 -1.39 8.73
CA GLY A 103 -18.48 -2.03 7.84
C GLY A 103 -19.91 -2.02 8.39
N LYS A 104 -20.92 -2.24 7.53
CA LYS A 104 -22.35 -2.10 7.93
C LYS A 104 -22.72 -3.05 9.06
N ASN A 105 -22.10 -4.22 9.07
CA ASN A 105 -22.35 -5.31 10.01
C ASN A 105 -21.13 -5.55 10.91
N CYS A 106 -20.18 -4.60 10.99
CA CYS A 106 -18.92 -4.73 11.73
C CYS A 106 -18.04 -5.91 11.27
N GLU A 107 -18.16 -6.30 10.01
CA GLU A 107 -17.49 -7.42 9.37
C GLU A 107 -16.02 -7.17 9.03
N ILE A 108 -15.59 -5.91 8.94
CA ILE A 108 -14.24 -5.52 8.52
C ILE A 108 -13.34 -5.42 9.75
N ASP A 109 -12.40 -6.36 9.90
CA ASP A 109 -11.36 -6.29 10.93
C ASP A 109 -10.33 -5.20 10.59
N PHE A 110 -10.10 -4.29 11.54
CA PHE A 110 -9.22 -3.13 11.42
C PHE A 110 -8.07 -3.20 12.44
N THR A 111 -7.45 -4.38 12.60
CA THR A 111 -6.20 -4.56 13.34
C THR A 111 -4.96 -4.22 12.49
N CYS A 112 -3.79 -4.03 13.13
CA CYS A 112 -2.53 -3.82 12.40
C CYS A 112 -2.14 -4.97 11.44
N ALA A 113 -2.76 -6.14 11.56
CA ALA A 113 -2.56 -7.26 10.64
C ALA A 113 -3.25 -7.05 9.28
N ILE A 114 -4.34 -6.28 9.24
CA ILE A 114 -5.17 -6.04 8.05
C ILE A 114 -4.96 -4.60 7.58
N LYS A 115 -4.51 -4.42 6.32
CA LYS A 115 -4.17 -3.11 5.73
C LYS A 115 -3.34 -2.19 6.65
N ASN A 116 -2.42 -2.75 7.45
CA ASN A 116 -1.64 -2.01 8.45
C ASN A 116 -2.51 -1.17 9.43
N GLY A 117 -3.72 -1.62 9.77
CA GLY A 117 -4.69 -0.84 10.56
C GLY A 117 -5.05 0.50 9.93
N GLY A 118 -4.98 0.60 8.60
CA GLY A 118 -5.12 1.84 7.82
C GLY A 118 -4.15 2.96 8.21
N CYS A 119 -3.08 2.67 8.95
CA CYS A 119 -2.02 3.62 9.23
C CYS A 119 -1.13 3.75 7.99
N LYS A 120 -0.88 4.97 7.52
CA LYS A 120 -0.04 5.21 6.34
C LYS A 120 1.41 4.72 6.51
N HIS A 121 1.94 4.81 7.73
CA HIS A 121 3.29 4.35 8.08
C HIS A 121 3.26 3.25 9.14
N PHE A 122 3.27 3.57 10.43
CA PHE A 122 3.43 2.56 11.48
C PHE A 122 2.14 2.37 12.28
N CYS A 123 1.71 1.12 12.42
CA CYS A 123 0.58 0.72 13.27
C CYS A 123 1.07 0.10 14.58
N SER A 124 0.40 0.40 15.69
CA SER A 124 0.63 -0.22 17.00
C SER A 124 -0.69 -0.49 17.73
N HIS A 125 -0.72 -1.49 18.62
CA HIS A 125 -1.86 -1.82 19.46
C HIS A 125 -1.62 -1.26 20.88
N GLN A 126 -2.50 -0.39 21.40
CA GLN A 126 -2.33 0.25 22.72
C GLN A 126 -3.67 0.34 23.48
N PRO A 127 -4.02 -0.64 24.35
CA PRO A 127 -5.28 -0.63 25.08
C PRO A 127 -5.51 0.69 25.84
N PRO A 128 -6.71 1.32 25.75
CA PRO A 128 -7.95 0.79 25.18
C PRO A 128 -8.09 0.92 23.66
N GLN A 129 -7.21 1.63 22.96
CA GLN A 129 -7.28 1.85 21.51
C GLN A 129 -6.72 0.64 20.75
N LYS A 130 -7.55 -0.04 19.94
CA LYS A 130 -7.10 -1.21 19.18
C LYS A 130 -6.04 -0.89 18.12
N VAL A 131 -5.99 0.34 17.60
CA VAL A 131 -4.96 0.81 16.67
C VAL A 131 -4.55 2.24 17.03
N VAL A 132 -3.24 2.50 17.05
CA VAL A 132 -2.61 3.82 17.17
C VAL A 132 -1.54 3.94 16.09
N CYS A 133 -1.70 4.94 15.22
CA CYS A 133 -0.79 5.20 14.11
C CYS A 133 0.37 6.15 14.49
N SER A 134 1.50 6.02 13.81
CA SER A 134 2.64 6.94 13.92
C SER A 134 3.44 6.98 12.61
N CYS A 135 4.26 8.03 12.43
CA CYS A 135 4.88 8.36 11.15
C CYS A 135 6.41 8.22 11.13
N ALA A 136 6.97 8.06 9.93
CA ALA A 136 8.41 8.02 9.70
C ALA A 136 9.09 9.41 9.85
N ALA A 137 10.42 9.43 9.88
CA ALA A 137 11.20 10.66 10.05
C ALA A 137 10.94 11.67 8.92
N GLY A 138 10.68 12.93 9.29
CA GLY A 138 10.28 13.98 8.34
C GLY A 138 8.78 14.00 8.00
N TYR A 139 7.95 13.30 8.77
CA TYR A 139 6.49 13.34 8.67
C TYR A 139 5.82 13.59 10.03
N LYS A 140 4.62 14.21 10.01
CA LYS A 140 3.67 14.31 11.14
C LYS A 140 2.44 13.44 10.88
N LEU A 141 1.76 13.02 11.94
CA LEU A 141 0.42 12.43 11.81
C LEU A 141 -0.58 13.54 11.47
N HIS A 142 -1.53 13.23 10.60
CA HIS A 142 -2.63 14.12 10.23
C HIS A 142 -3.77 14.07 11.26
N GLU A 143 -4.72 14.99 11.18
CA GLU A 143 -5.84 15.13 12.12
C GLU A 143 -6.83 13.94 12.05
N ASP A 144 -6.82 13.18 10.95
CA ASP A 144 -7.55 11.90 10.82
C ASP A 144 -6.98 10.75 11.67
N GLY A 145 -5.81 10.93 12.29
CA GLY A 145 -5.15 9.93 13.12
C GLY A 145 -4.60 8.71 12.35
N LYS A 146 -4.63 8.70 11.02
CA LYS A 146 -4.25 7.58 10.14
C LYS A 146 -3.19 7.98 9.09
N SER A 147 -3.33 9.16 8.48
CA SER A 147 -2.45 9.68 7.41
C SER A 147 -1.17 10.31 7.95
N CYS A 148 -0.11 10.30 7.14
CA CYS A 148 1.17 10.93 7.44
C CYS A 148 1.54 11.99 6.40
N GLU A 149 1.75 13.23 6.86
CA GLU A 149 2.09 14.40 6.04
C GLU A 149 3.58 14.79 6.19
N PRO A 150 4.30 15.12 5.11
CA PRO A 150 5.66 15.65 5.19
C PRO A 150 5.77 16.93 6.03
N THR A 151 6.76 16.99 6.93
CA THR A 151 7.14 18.20 7.69
C THR A 151 8.39 18.88 7.14
N VAL A 152 9.11 18.23 6.22
CA VAL A 152 10.33 18.74 5.58
C VAL A 152 10.22 18.59 4.04
N PRO A 153 10.97 19.37 3.25
CA PRO A 153 10.89 19.29 1.77
C PRO A 153 11.29 17.93 1.20
N TYR A 154 12.29 17.30 1.83
CA TYR A 154 12.89 16.03 1.41
C TYR A 154 12.78 15.01 2.56
N PRO A 155 11.56 14.49 2.85
CA PRO A 155 11.36 13.52 3.92
C PRO A 155 11.90 12.14 3.49
N CYS A 156 12.07 11.22 4.44
CA CYS A 156 12.59 9.91 4.08
C CYS A 156 11.67 9.15 3.11
N GLY A 157 12.25 8.28 2.29
CA GLY A 157 11.50 7.35 1.44
C GLY A 157 10.64 8.02 0.37
N ARG A 158 10.83 9.31 0.07
CA ARG A 158 10.00 10.05 -0.90
C ARG A 158 10.79 10.43 -2.15
N ILE A 159 10.32 9.96 -3.29
CA ILE A 159 10.82 10.32 -4.61
C ILE A 159 10.32 11.73 -4.96
N THR A 160 11.24 12.67 -5.19
CA THR A 160 10.91 14.10 -5.40
C THR A 160 11.35 14.65 -6.76
N ALA A 161 12.28 14.00 -7.47
CA ALA A 161 12.70 14.34 -8.83
C ALA A 161 11.52 14.44 -9.84
N PRO A 162 11.49 15.46 -10.71
CA PRO A 162 10.40 15.67 -11.66
C PRO A 162 10.35 14.58 -12.76
N GLU A 163 11.50 14.06 -13.19
CA GLU A 163 11.62 12.96 -14.13
C GLU A 163 10.94 11.72 -13.58
N ALA A 164 11.35 11.32 -12.36
CA ALA A 164 10.85 10.15 -11.63
C ALA A 164 9.32 10.18 -11.41
N LYS A 165 8.77 11.33 -11.02
CA LYS A 165 7.33 11.52 -10.80
C LYS A 165 6.47 11.16 -12.01
N ARG A 166 6.96 11.41 -13.24
CA ARG A 166 6.22 11.13 -14.49
C ARG A 166 6.01 9.63 -14.77
N LYS A 167 6.83 8.75 -14.18
CA LYS A 167 6.65 7.29 -14.24
C LYS A 167 5.66 6.81 -13.20
N LEU A 168 5.73 7.36 -11.98
CA LEU A 168 4.81 7.04 -10.87
C LEU A 168 3.35 7.32 -11.24
N THR A 169 3.03 8.53 -11.73
CA THR A 169 1.67 8.87 -12.16
C THR A 169 1.17 7.95 -13.28
N ARG A 170 2.01 7.65 -14.29
CA ARG A 170 1.65 6.75 -15.38
C ARG A 170 1.44 5.29 -14.92
N SER A 171 2.10 4.86 -13.84
CA SER A 171 1.87 3.52 -13.25
C SER A 171 0.69 3.45 -12.28
N MET A 172 0.12 4.59 -11.86
CA MET A 172 -1.10 4.63 -11.03
C MET A 172 -2.38 4.56 -11.89
N ASN A 173 -2.33 5.04 -13.14
CA ASN A 173 -3.48 5.08 -14.06
C ASN A 173 -3.94 3.70 -14.61
N THR A 174 -3.48 2.58 -14.05
CA THR A 174 -3.92 1.23 -14.43
C THR A 174 -4.94 0.61 -13.47
N PHE A 175 -5.64 1.42 -12.66
CA PHE A 175 -6.69 0.93 -11.75
C PHE A 175 -7.97 1.78 -11.69
N GLU A 176 -8.23 2.60 -12.71
CA GLU A 176 -9.55 3.20 -12.96
C GLU A 176 -10.00 2.94 -14.40
N HIS A 177 -10.78 1.87 -14.62
CA HIS A 177 -11.81 1.75 -15.67
C HIS A 177 -12.65 0.47 -15.47
N TRP A 178 -13.29 0.34 -14.30
CA TRP A 178 -14.36 -0.64 -14.03
C TRP A 178 -15.66 0.12 -13.68
N ASN A 179 -16.09 1.00 -14.57
CA ASN A 179 -17.47 1.50 -14.58
C ASN A 179 -18.33 0.53 -15.39
N THR A 180 -19.03 -0.37 -14.70
CA THR A 180 -19.96 -1.31 -15.32
C THR A 180 -21.31 -0.64 -15.53
N THR A 181 -21.51 -0.08 -16.72
CA THR A 181 -22.83 0.24 -17.28
C THR A 181 -22.87 -0.36 -18.68
N GLY A 182 -23.62 -1.44 -18.86
CA GLY A 182 -23.91 -1.96 -20.18
C GLY A 182 -25.15 -1.25 -20.74
N ASP A 183 -25.13 -1.02 -22.04
CA ASP A 183 -26.26 -1.20 -22.96
C ASP A 183 -25.68 -1.36 -24.38
N ASP A 184 -26.37 -2.15 -25.20
CA ASP A 184 -26.06 -2.63 -26.56
C ASP A 184 -27.40 -2.57 -27.35
N PRO A 185 -27.50 -2.75 -28.69
CA PRO A 185 -26.46 -3.02 -29.71
C PRO A 185 -26.70 -2.23 -31.04
N GLU A 186 -26.26 -2.79 -32.18
CA GLU A 186 -26.65 -2.50 -33.60
C GLU A 186 -25.94 -1.29 -34.29
N ASP A 187 -25.58 -1.30 -35.59
CA ASP A 187 -25.80 -2.24 -36.72
C ASP A 187 -24.70 -2.17 -37.83
N GLY A 188 -24.65 -3.14 -38.77
CA GLY A 188 -24.26 -2.93 -40.19
C GLY A 188 -22.80 -3.14 -40.68
N PRO A 189 -22.55 -3.95 -41.76
CA PRO A 189 -21.22 -4.17 -42.37
C PRO A 189 -21.10 -3.92 -43.92
N GLU A 190 -19.94 -4.30 -44.51
CA GLU A 190 -19.57 -4.42 -45.95
C GLU A 190 -19.28 -3.09 -46.72
N GLU A 191 -18.19 -2.89 -47.50
CA GLU A 191 -17.59 -3.56 -48.70
C GLU A 191 -18.34 -3.26 -50.03
N LEU A 192 -17.74 -2.98 -51.22
CA LEU A 192 -16.36 -3.05 -51.78
C LEU A 192 -16.20 -2.17 -53.08
N GLN A 193 -14.95 -1.85 -53.48
CA GLN A 193 -14.49 -1.48 -54.87
C GLN A 193 -15.02 -0.17 -55.54
N ASP A 194 -14.40 0.50 -56.52
CA ASP A 194 -13.21 0.29 -57.41
C ASP A 194 -12.74 1.67 -58.01
N ASN A 195 -11.70 1.95 -58.83
CA ASN A 195 -10.50 1.28 -59.40
C ASN A 195 -9.47 2.37 -59.91
N ALA A 196 -8.32 1.95 -60.45
CA ALA A 196 -7.53 2.50 -61.59
C ALA A 196 -6.80 3.89 -61.55
N THR A 197 -5.48 3.83 -61.26
CA THR A 197 -4.29 4.32 -62.06
C THR A 197 -4.24 5.73 -62.73
N GLU A 198 -3.08 6.43 -62.89
CA GLU A 198 -1.64 6.13 -62.64
C GLU A 198 -0.76 7.41 -62.52
N SER A 199 0.32 7.36 -61.71
CA SER A 199 1.51 8.26 -61.69
C SER A 199 1.34 9.79 -61.45
N SER A 200 2.22 10.50 -60.72
CA SER A 200 3.49 10.15 -60.04
C SER A 200 3.81 11.15 -58.89
N THR A 201 4.99 11.03 -58.24
CA THR A 201 5.54 11.90 -57.16
C THR A 201 4.98 11.74 -55.73
N ALA A 202 4.88 10.50 -55.23
CA ALA A 202 4.70 10.25 -53.81
C ALA A 202 5.98 10.53 -52.99
N ALA A 203 5.89 11.32 -51.91
CA ALA A 203 6.98 11.49 -50.96
C ALA A 203 7.16 10.23 -50.10
N SER A 204 8.40 9.76 -49.93
CA SER A 204 8.69 8.53 -49.18
C SER A 204 8.63 8.76 -47.66
N THR A 205 7.43 8.64 -47.08
CA THR A 205 7.26 8.34 -45.65
C THR A 205 7.72 6.91 -45.38
N SER A 206 9.03 6.72 -45.22
CA SER A 206 9.59 5.41 -44.87
C SER A 206 9.06 4.99 -43.50
N ILE A 207 8.08 4.09 -43.47
CA ILE A 207 7.72 3.34 -42.25
C ILE A 207 8.90 2.41 -41.95
N ARG A 208 9.91 2.97 -41.26
CA ARG A 208 10.97 2.17 -40.67
C ARG A 208 10.31 1.37 -39.55
N PRO A 209 10.27 0.02 -39.60
CA PRO A 209 9.97 -0.74 -38.40
C PRO A 209 10.98 -0.30 -37.35
N VAL A 210 10.51 0.00 -36.12
CA VAL A 210 11.41 0.29 -35.00
C VAL A 210 12.10 -1.02 -34.64
N LEU A 211 13.21 -1.27 -35.33
CA LEU A 211 14.09 -2.41 -35.13
C LEU A 211 14.53 -2.38 -33.67
N ARG A 212 13.98 -3.29 -32.85
CA ARG A 212 14.42 -3.48 -31.47
C ARG A 212 15.81 -4.13 -31.50
N THR A 213 16.83 -3.32 -31.78
CA THR A 213 18.24 -3.66 -31.62
C THR A 213 18.48 -4.00 -30.16
N GLY A 214 18.52 -5.29 -29.86
CA GLY A 214 18.40 -5.77 -28.49
C GLY A 214 19.72 -5.79 -27.73
N THR A 215 19.64 -5.45 -26.45
CA THR A 215 20.48 -6.06 -25.41
C THR A 215 19.55 -6.66 -24.36
N ARG A 216 19.63 -7.97 -24.17
CA ARG A 216 18.65 -8.76 -23.39
C ARG A 216 19.10 -8.83 -21.93
N VAL A 217 18.89 -7.74 -21.20
CA VAL A 217 19.17 -7.62 -19.75
C VAL A 217 18.48 -8.74 -18.96
N VAL A 218 19.16 -9.31 -17.97
CA VAL A 218 18.63 -10.39 -17.12
C VAL A 218 17.82 -9.80 -15.97
N GLY A 219 16.73 -9.13 -16.33
CA GLY A 219 15.60 -8.81 -15.46
C GLY A 219 15.47 -7.38 -14.97
N GLY A 220 16.59 -6.66 -14.78
CA GLY A 220 16.58 -5.24 -14.44
C GLY A 220 16.14 -4.35 -15.61
N SER A 221 15.94 -3.07 -15.30
CA SER A 221 15.76 -2.00 -16.27
C SER A 221 16.45 -0.73 -15.81
N ASP A 222 16.93 0.08 -16.74
CA ASP A 222 17.42 1.43 -16.47
C ASP A 222 16.42 2.22 -15.62
N SER A 223 16.91 2.76 -14.51
CA SER A 223 16.15 3.74 -13.73
C SER A 223 16.08 5.07 -14.47
N MET A 224 15.21 5.96 -14.03
CA MET A 224 15.30 7.37 -14.42
C MET A 224 16.08 8.16 -13.35
N LYS A 225 16.73 9.26 -13.75
CA LYS A 225 17.44 10.15 -12.83
C LYS A 225 16.54 10.53 -11.63
N GLY A 226 17.04 10.31 -10.42
CA GLY A 226 16.29 10.55 -9.18
C GLY A 226 15.15 9.58 -8.86
N GLU A 227 15.03 8.44 -9.55
CA GLU A 227 14.06 7.38 -9.20
C GLU A 227 14.43 6.65 -7.90
N VAL A 228 15.73 6.61 -7.54
CA VAL A 228 16.23 6.01 -6.29
C VAL A 228 17.15 7.01 -5.54
N PRO A 229 16.61 8.10 -4.97
CA PRO A 229 17.41 9.20 -4.42
C PRO A 229 18.18 8.86 -3.12
N TRP A 230 17.96 7.68 -2.54
CA TRP A 230 18.72 7.15 -1.41
C TRP A 230 19.87 6.21 -1.81
N GLN A 231 20.07 5.96 -3.10
CA GLN A 231 21.15 5.13 -3.60
C GLN A 231 22.51 5.81 -3.36
N VAL A 232 23.49 5.01 -2.93
CA VAL A 232 24.90 5.41 -2.84
C VAL A 232 25.73 4.45 -3.68
N LEU A 233 26.76 4.97 -4.35
CA LEU A 233 27.87 4.20 -4.92
C LEU A 233 29.08 4.30 -3.98
N LEU A 234 29.72 3.17 -3.67
CA LEU A 234 30.96 3.11 -2.89
C LEU A 234 32.15 2.92 -3.84
N VAL A 235 33.08 3.86 -3.75
CA VAL A 235 34.19 4.04 -4.68
C VAL A 235 35.52 3.93 -3.92
N ASN A 236 36.46 3.16 -4.47
CA ASN A 236 37.79 2.96 -3.88
C ASN A 236 38.76 4.12 -4.22
N SER A 237 40.01 4.03 -3.75
CA SER A 237 41.08 5.00 -4.06
C SER A 237 41.44 5.16 -5.55
N GLU A 238 40.97 4.28 -6.42
CA GLU A 238 41.26 4.27 -7.87
C GLU A 238 40.11 4.88 -8.70
N GLY A 239 39.03 5.32 -8.06
CA GLY A 239 37.81 5.75 -8.75
C GLY A 239 36.88 4.61 -9.18
N LEU A 240 37.17 3.36 -8.80
CA LEU A 240 36.35 2.21 -9.17
C LEU A 240 35.19 2.01 -8.19
N GLY A 241 33.96 2.14 -8.70
CA GLY A 241 32.73 1.78 -7.99
C GLY A 241 32.63 0.26 -7.79
N PHE A 242 32.58 -0.21 -6.55
CA PHE A 242 32.66 -1.64 -6.22
C PHE A 242 31.44 -2.20 -5.47
N CYS A 243 30.81 -1.40 -4.58
CA CYS A 243 29.59 -1.75 -3.84
C CYS A 243 28.58 -0.60 -3.88
N GLY A 244 27.33 -0.89 -3.50
CA GLY A 244 26.30 0.10 -3.20
C GLY A 244 26.19 0.45 -1.71
N GLY A 245 25.30 1.39 -1.42
CA GLY A 245 24.87 1.75 -0.07
C GLY A 245 23.50 2.45 -0.09
N SER A 246 22.95 2.71 1.10
CA SER A 246 21.68 3.43 1.28
C SER A 246 21.84 4.61 2.26
N ILE A 247 21.38 5.80 1.88
CA ILE A 247 21.40 7.00 2.74
C ILE A 247 20.41 6.83 3.89
N ILE A 248 20.88 6.84 5.14
CA ILE A 248 20.04 6.71 6.35
C ILE A 248 19.70 8.07 6.95
N ASN A 249 20.67 9.00 6.98
CA ASN A 249 20.47 10.42 7.25
C ASN A 249 21.61 11.24 6.61
N GLU A 250 21.69 12.55 6.88
CA GLU A 250 22.67 13.42 6.24
C GLU A 250 24.13 12.98 6.43
N LYS A 251 24.47 12.27 7.52
CA LYS A 251 25.85 11.89 7.85
C LYS A 251 26.12 10.39 7.82
N TRP A 252 25.10 9.56 7.59
CA TRP A 252 25.18 8.11 7.73
C TRP A 252 24.62 7.36 6.53
N VAL A 253 25.45 6.45 6.00
CA VAL A 253 25.09 5.47 4.97
C VAL A 253 25.15 4.07 5.58
N VAL A 254 24.23 3.18 5.19
CA VAL A 254 24.30 1.75 5.50
C VAL A 254 24.70 0.96 4.26
N THR A 255 25.47 -0.10 4.43
CA THR A 255 25.93 -1.00 3.37
C THR A 255 26.16 -2.42 3.94
N ALA A 256 26.67 -3.34 3.14
CA ALA A 256 27.14 -4.65 3.57
C ALA A 256 28.53 -4.53 4.23
N ALA A 257 28.83 -5.39 5.21
CA ALA A 257 30.13 -5.39 5.90
C ALA A 257 31.24 -6.08 5.07
N HIS A 258 30.90 -6.99 4.16
CA HIS A 258 31.88 -7.61 3.26
C HIS A 258 32.50 -6.61 2.27
N CYS A 259 31.79 -5.52 1.95
CA CYS A 259 32.33 -4.37 1.19
C CYS A 259 33.48 -3.65 1.92
N LEU A 260 33.71 -3.92 3.22
CA LEU A 260 34.73 -3.26 4.04
C LEU A 260 35.98 -4.14 4.28
N LYS A 261 36.19 -5.13 3.40
CA LYS A 261 37.41 -5.96 3.38
C LYS A 261 38.67 -5.11 3.15
N PRO A 262 39.83 -5.48 3.76
CA PRO A 262 41.12 -4.85 3.47
C PRO A 262 41.44 -4.81 1.97
N GLY A 263 42.01 -3.70 1.51
CA GLY A 263 42.27 -3.41 0.10
C GLY A 263 41.34 -2.32 -0.45
N TYR A 264 40.02 -2.47 -0.33
CA TYR A 264 39.04 -1.53 -0.90
C TYR A 264 38.74 -0.32 0.00
N THR A 265 39.17 -0.35 1.25
CA THR A 265 38.80 0.64 2.29
C THR A 265 39.72 1.86 2.37
N HIS A 266 40.85 1.88 1.64
CA HIS A 266 41.71 3.05 1.56
C HIS A 266 41.04 4.16 0.74
N ASN A 267 40.94 5.36 1.33
CA ASN A 267 40.24 6.53 0.76
C ASN A 267 38.81 6.26 0.25
N LEU A 268 38.10 5.34 0.91
CA LEU A 268 36.71 4.99 0.61
C LEU A 268 35.82 6.25 0.53
N THR A 269 35.20 6.44 -0.63
CA THR A 269 34.32 7.57 -0.94
C THR A 269 32.91 7.07 -1.23
N ALA A 270 31.92 7.73 -0.63
CA ALA A 270 30.51 7.54 -0.90
C ALA A 270 30.05 8.62 -1.89
N VAL A 271 29.40 8.21 -2.98
CA VAL A 271 28.80 9.11 -3.96
C VAL A 271 27.28 8.94 -3.92
N ALA A 272 26.57 10.00 -3.56
CA ALA A 272 25.10 10.05 -3.56
C ALA A 272 24.59 10.91 -4.72
N GLY A 273 23.45 10.59 -5.31
CA GLY A 273 22.89 11.36 -6.45
C GLY A 273 23.54 11.07 -7.82
N GLU A 274 24.39 10.05 -7.88
CA GLU A 274 24.93 9.42 -9.09
C GLU A 274 23.83 8.72 -9.90
N HIS A 275 23.99 8.65 -11.22
CA HIS A 275 23.03 8.02 -12.13
C HIS A 275 23.71 7.25 -13.27
N ASP A 276 24.59 7.88 -14.05
CA ASP A 276 25.37 7.24 -15.11
C ASP A 276 26.86 7.54 -14.93
N VAL A 277 27.61 6.54 -14.44
CA VAL A 277 29.01 6.64 -13.97
C VAL A 277 30.04 7.03 -15.04
N ARG A 278 29.59 7.42 -16.23
CA ARG A 278 30.39 7.93 -17.35
C ARG A 278 30.32 9.46 -17.49
N SER A 279 29.40 10.11 -16.78
CA SER A 279 29.08 11.53 -16.93
C SER A 279 28.79 12.17 -15.58
N ASP A 280 29.44 13.29 -15.30
CA ASP A 280 29.06 14.19 -14.21
C ASP A 280 27.68 14.78 -14.54
N ASP A 281 26.65 14.33 -13.85
CA ASP A 281 25.25 14.68 -14.05
C ASP A 281 24.85 15.91 -13.18
N HIS A 282 25.84 16.53 -12.51
CA HIS A 282 25.74 17.68 -11.59
C HIS A 282 24.74 17.51 -10.42
N THR A 283 24.40 16.27 -10.07
CA THR A 283 23.57 15.90 -8.90
C THR A 283 24.35 15.16 -7.81
N GLU A 284 25.59 14.80 -8.11
CA GLU A 284 26.52 13.99 -7.35
C GLU A 284 27.05 14.71 -6.11
N GLN A 285 27.05 14.01 -4.99
CA GLN A 285 27.63 14.45 -3.74
C GLN A 285 28.62 13.40 -3.24
N LEU A 286 29.89 13.64 -3.58
CA LEU A 286 31.03 12.90 -3.06
C LEU A 286 31.24 13.26 -1.58
N ARG A 287 31.41 12.26 -0.72
CA ARG A 287 31.76 12.38 0.70
C ARG A 287 32.74 11.29 1.09
N ARG A 288 33.78 11.65 1.83
CA ARG A 288 34.79 10.67 2.28
C ARG A 288 34.30 9.98 3.54
N VAL A 289 34.45 8.66 3.61
CA VAL A 289 34.12 7.90 4.83
C VAL A 289 35.19 8.18 5.90
N VAL A 290 34.77 8.66 7.08
CA VAL A 290 35.66 8.91 8.23
C VAL A 290 35.65 7.79 9.25
N ARG A 291 34.56 7.04 9.34
CA ARG A 291 34.42 5.92 10.27
C ARG A 291 33.60 4.80 9.65
N MET A 292 34.14 3.60 9.71
CA MET A 292 33.51 2.35 9.26
C MET A 292 33.10 1.55 10.51
N LEU A 293 31.82 1.21 10.61
CA LEU A 293 31.24 0.46 11.72
C LEU A 293 30.54 -0.81 11.18
N PRO A 294 31.27 -1.91 10.90
CA PRO A 294 30.64 -3.22 10.74
C PRO A 294 29.89 -3.62 12.02
N HIS A 295 28.89 -4.48 11.90
CA HIS A 295 28.14 -4.98 13.05
C HIS A 295 29.10 -5.65 14.08
N PRO A 296 28.95 -5.44 15.40
CA PRO A 296 29.90 -5.98 16.40
C PRO A 296 30.05 -7.51 16.43
N THR A 297 29.13 -8.25 15.81
CA THR A 297 29.15 -9.72 15.67
C THR A 297 29.38 -10.19 14.22
N TYR A 298 29.87 -9.30 13.35
CA TYR A 298 30.35 -9.64 12.01
C TYR A 298 31.76 -10.24 12.10
N ASN A 299 32.02 -11.34 11.40
CA ASN A 299 33.36 -11.92 11.32
C ASN A 299 33.55 -12.69 10.00
N ALA A 300 34.21 -12.03 9.04
CA ALA A 300 34.48 -12.58 7.72
C ALA A 300 35.31 -13.89 7.72
N SER A 301 36.14 -14.11 8.73
CA SER A 301 36.96 -15.33 8.86
C SER A 301 36.17 -16.54 9.38
N ILE A 302 34.95 -16.35 9.88
CA ILE A 302 34.05 -17.42 10.35
C ILE A 302 32.88 -17.60 9.39
N ASN A 303 32.21 -16.50 9.02
CA ASN A 303 31.12 -16.48 8.04
C ASN A 303 30.94 -15.05 7.51
N GLU A 304 31.36 -14.83 6.27
CA GLU A 304 31.28 -13.54 5.56
C GLU A 304 29.88 -12.94 5.46
N TYR A 305 28.83 -13.75 5.58
CA TYR A 305 27.45 -13.29 5.42
C TYR A 305 26.69 -13.18 6.76
N HIS A 306 27.30 -13.59 7.87
CA HIS A 306 26.68 -13.51 9.19
C HIS A 306 26.83 -12.10 9.80
N ASN A 307 25.69 -11.41 9.96
CA ASN A 307 25.64 -9.99 10.31
C ASN A 307 26.35 -9.09 9.30
N ASP A 308 26.22 -9.42 8.01
CA ASP A 308 26.74 -8.64 6.90
C ASP A 308 25.96 -7.33 6.73
N ILE A 309 26.29 -6.36 7.60
CA ILE A 309 25.78 -5.00 7.63
C ILE A 309 26.80 -4.09 8.30
N ALA A 310 27.01 -2.90 7.73
CA ALA A 310 27.89 -1.88 8.24
C ALA A 310 27.29 -0.47 8.09
N LEU A 311 27.73 0.45 8.95
CA LEU A 311 27.42 1.86 8.90
C LEU A 311 28.67 2.68 8.57
N LEU A 312 28.54 3.66 7.69
CA LEU A 312 29.59 4.55 7.24
C LEU A 312 29.25 5.97 7.70
N GLU A 313 30.15 6.57 8.48
CA GLU A 313 30.06 7.98 8.85
C GLU A 313 30.79 8.83 7.81
N LEU A 314 30.11 9.84 7.29
CA LEU A 314 30.63 10.77 6.28
C LEU A 314 31.43 11.92 6.94
N ASP A 315 32.43 12.45 6.23
CA ASP A 315 33.21 13.60 6.70
C ASP A 315 32.37 14.89 6.81
N GLN A 316 31.52 15.13 5.81
CA GLN A 316 30.58 16.23 5.76
C GLN A 316 29.14 15.71 5.54
N PRO A 317 28.10 16.40 6.03
CA PRO A 317 26.73 16.03 5.74
C PRO A 317 26.40 16.14 4.24
N LEU A 318 25.46 15.32 3.77
CA LEU A 318 24.80 15.41 2.48
C LEU A 318 23.76 16.52 2.50
N THR A 319 23.72 17.34 1.45
CA THR A 319 22.70 18.37 1.28
C THR A 319 21.50 17.73 0.58
N PHE A 320 20.41 17.48 1.32
CA PHE A 320 19.24 16.84 0.70
C PHE A 320 18.60 17.70 -0.38
N ASN A 321 18.27 17.05 -1.49
CA ASN A 321 17.70 17.65 -2.69
C ASN A 321 16.83 16.62 -3.45
N SER A 322 16.25 16.97 -4.59
CA SER A 322 15.36 16.09 -5.37
C SER A 322 15.95 14.71 -5.78
N TYR A 323 17.28 14.60 -5.80
CA TYR A 323 18.05 13.42 -6.23
C TYR A 323 18.84 12.76 -5.07
N VAL A 324 18.87 13.40 -3.90
CA VAL A 324 19.60 12.94 -2.70
C VAL A 324 18.69 13.06 -1.48
N THR A 325 18.05 11.97 -1.08
CA THR A 325 17.14 11.89 0.09
C THR A 325 17.37 10.60 0.88
N PRO A 326 17.06 10.53 2.19
CA PRO A 326 17.26 9.31 2.97
C PRO A 326 16.16 8.26 2.72
N ILE A 327 16.45 6.97 2.89
CA ILE A 327 15.43 5.91 2.91
C ILE A 327 14.79 5.80 4.31
N CYS A 328 13.48 5.53 4.40
CA CYS A 328 12.86 5.35 5.72
C CYS A 328 13.27 4.03 6.39
N LEU A 329 13.49 4.08 7.70
CA LEU A 329 13.64 2.89 8.55
C LEU A 329 12.33 2.62 9.29
N GLY A 330 11.79 1.41 9.11
CA GLY A 330 10.58 0.96 9.80
C GLY A 330 10.84 0.36 11.19
N SER A 331 9.78 0.12 11.96
CA SER A 331 9.87 -0.72 13.17
C SER A 331 10.14 -2.18 12.79
N ARG A 332 10.68 -2.99 13.71
CA ARG A 332 10.98 -4.41 13.44
C ARG A 332 9.72 -5.17 12.98
N GLU A 333 8.59 -4.91 13.63
CA GLU A 333 7.30 -5.53 13.36
C GLU A 333 6.78 -5.12 11.98
N PHE A 334 6.71 -3.81 11.71
CA PHE A 334 6.26 -3.25 10.44
C PHE A 334 7.13 -3.73 9.27
N THR A 335 8.46 -3.63 9.37
CA THR A 335 9.38 -4.09 8.31
C THR A 335 9.26 -5.59 8.05
N ASN A 336 8.92 -6.42 9.05
CA ASN A 336 8.67 -7.86 8.84
C ASN A 336 7.27 -8.18 8.27
N ALA A 337 6.29 -7.28 8.40
CA ALA A 337 4.99 -7.38 7.74
C ALA A 337 5.09 -6.95 6.26
N LEU A 338 5.62 -5.74 6.03
CA LEU A 338 5.83 -5.14 4.71
C LEU A 338 6.64 -6.07 3.77
N LEU A 339 7.73 -6.65 4.28
CA LEU A 339 8.57 -7.61 3.55
C LEU A 339 7.83 -8.88 3.07
N LYS A 340 6.68 -9.23 3.68
CA LYS A 340 5.86 -10.39 3.26
C LYS A 340 4.72 -10.03 2.30
N GLN A 341 4.31 -8.77 2.26
CA GLN A 341 3.10 -8.33 1.55
C GLN A 341 3.40 -7.67 0.19
N GLY A 342 4.59 -7.11 0.00
CA GLY A 342 4.97 -6.44 -1.24
C GLY A 342 6.05 -7.16 -2.07
N MET A 343 6.19 -6.74 -3.33
CA MET A 343 7.44 -6.94 -4.07
C MET A 343 8.48 -5.93 -3.57
N GLY A 344 9.71 -6.38 -3.34
CA GLY A 344 10.81 -5.46 -3.12
C GLY A 344 11.31 -4.84 -4.42
N THR A 345 11.96 -3.68 -4.32
CA THR A 345 12.76 -3.11 -5.41
C THR A 345 14.21 -3.00 -4.97
N VAL A 346 15.12 -3.55 -5.77
CA VAL A 346 16.57 -3.45 -5.60
C VAL A 346 17.15 -2.56 -6.69
N SER A 347 18.26 -1.90 -6.39
CA SER A 347 18.96 -1.02 -7.32
C SER A 347 20.48 -1.05 -7.12
N GLY A 348 21.21 -0.77 -8.20
CA GLY A 348 22.66 -0.74 -8.21
C GLY A 348 23.26 -0.65 -9.61
N TRP A 349 24.59 -0.70 -9.67
CA TRP A 349 25.40 -0.71 -10.90
C TRP A 349 26.11 -2.06 -11.07
N GLY A 350 25.48 -3.15 -10.60
CA GLY A 350 26.01 -4.50 -10.71
C GLY A 350 26.11 -5.03 -12.13
N ASN A 351 26.61 -6.26 -12.24
CA ASN A 351 26.78 -6.96 -13.50
C ASN A 351 25.42 -7.29 -14.15
N VAL A 352 25.16 -6.74 -15.34
CA VAL A 352 23.86 -6.81 -16.07
C VAL A 352 23.51 -8.25 -16.55
N LEU A 353 24.50 -9.13 -16.48
CA LEU A 353 24.53 -10.56 -16.82
C LEU A 353 25.50 -11.23 -15.83
N PHE A 354 25.34 -12.52 -15.52
CA PHE A 354 26.33 -13.27 -14.74
C PHE A 354 27.71 -13.22 -15.44
N ARG A 355 28.75 -12.78 -14.71
CA ARG A 355 30.10 -12.46 -15.25
C ARG A 355 30.10 -11.48 -16.43
N GLY A 356 29.06 -10.66 -16.55
CA GLY A 356 28.92 -9.62 -17.56
C GLY A 356 29.73 -8.37 -17.27
N ARG A 357 29.39 -7.27 -17.96
CA ARG A 357 29.85 -5.93 -17.59
C ARG A 357 28.90 -5.32 -16.56
N LYS A 358 29.45 -4.47 -15.69
CA LYS A 358 28.66 -3.58 -14.82
C LYS A 358 27.77 -2.65 -15.63
N ALA A 359 26.62 -2.30 -15.06
CA ALA A 359 25.77 -1.25 -15.60
C ALA A 359 26.48 0.11 -15.53
N THR A 360 26.25 0.96 -16.52
CA THR A 360 26.74 2.36 -16.50
C THR A 360 25.67 3.27 -15.89
N THR A 361 24.45 3.19 -16.41
CA THR A 361 23.24 3.76 -15.84
C THR A 361 22.67 2.87 -14.73
N LEU A 362 22.27 3.49 -13.61
CA LEU A 362 21.69 2.84 -12.42
C LEU A 362 20.50 1.95 -12.79
N GLN A 363 20.55 0.67 -12.42
CA GLN A 363 19.48 -0.30 -12.66
C GLN A 363 18.47 -0.33 -11.51
N VAL A 364 17.22 -0.68 -11.84
CA VAL A 364 16.19 -1.08 -10.88
C VAL A 364 15.57 -2.43 -11.27
N LEU A 365 15.28 -3.26 -10.26
CA LEU A 365 14.66 -4.58 -10.40
C LEU A 365 13.62 -4.80 -9.31
N LYS A 366 12.39 -5.17 -9.69
CA LYS A 366 11.36 -5.65 -8.75
C LYS A 366 11.41 -7.16 -8.60
N VAL A 367 11.51 -7.65 -7.35
CA VAL A 367 11.58 -9.08 -6.99
C VAL A 367 10.62 -9.42 -5.84
N PRO A 368 9.95 -10.58 -5.86
CA PRO A 368 9.11 -11.02 -4.76
C PRO A 368 9.95 -11.62 -3.62
N PHE A 369 9.46 -11.47 -2.38
CA PHE A 369 10.00 -12.18 -1.22
C PHE A 369 9.74 -13.69 -1.35
N VAL A 370 10.73 -14.52 -1.00
CA VAL A 370 10.64 -15.98 -1.05
C VAL A 370 10.53 -16.56 0.36
N ASP A 371 9.62 -17.51 0.56
CA ASP A 371 9.39 -18.13 1.85
C ASP A 371 10.63 -18.90 2.36
N ARG A 372 10.79 -18.99 3.68
CA ARG A 372 12.00 -19.60 4.26
C ARG A 372 12.17 -21.09 3.92
N PRO A 373 11.13 -21.95 3.93
CA PRO A 373 11.22 -23.31 3.43
C PRO A 373 11.74 -23.43 1.98
N THR A 374 11.27 -22.61 1.05
CA THR A 374 11.75 -22.61 -0.35
C THR A 374 13.19 -22.09 -0.44
N CYS A 375 13.48 -20.96 0.22
CA CYS A 375 14.80 -20.34 0.32
C CYS A 375 15.88 -21.28 0.90
N LEU A 376 15.51 -22.19 1.82
CA LEU A 376 16.39 -23.22 2.37
C LEU A 376 16.57 -24.45 1.47
N LYS A 377 15.67 -24.68 0.49
CA LYS A 377 15.76 -25.79 -0.46
C LYS A 377 16.56 -25.44 -1.71
N SER A 378 16.71 -24.15 -2.02
CA SER A 378 17.42 -23.66 -3.22
C SER A 378 18.94 -23.73 -3.14
N THR A 379 19.53 -23.82 -1.95
CA THR A 379 20.99 -23.74 -1.71
C THR A 379 21.46 -24.81 -0.72
N SER A 380 22.71 -25.24 -0.84
CA SER A 380 23.40 -26.06 0.17
C SER A 380 23.98 -25.23 1.34
N THR A 381 24.02 -23.91 1.21
CA THR A 381 24.55 -22.97 2.22
C THR A 381 23.48 -22.61 3.26
N THR A 382 23.87 -22.56 4.54
CA THR A 382 22.95 -22.32 5.67
C THR A 382 22.42 -20.89 5.73
N ILE A 383 21.15 -20.69 5.33
CA ILE A 383 20.48 -19.38 5.44
C ILE A 383 20.00 -19.10 6.87
N LEU A 384 20.62 -18.12 7.53
CA LEU A 384 20.38 -17.74 8.93
C LEU A 384 19.11 -16.89 9.12
N GLN A 385 18.63 -16.75 10.35
CA GLN A 385 17.40 -15.98 10.65
C GLN A 385 17.51 -14.46 10.42
N ASN A 386 18.73 -13.94 10.28
CA ASN A 386 19.02 -12.55 9.94
C ASN A 386 19.08 -12.30 8.42
N MET A 387 18.75 -13.31 7.61
CA MET A 387 18.73 -13.23 6.15
C MET A 387 17.30 -13.39 5.60
N PHE A 388 17.14 -13.21 4.29
CA PHE A 388 16.03 -13.72 3.49
C PHE A 388 16.44 -13.89 2.02
N CYS A 389 15.68 -14.71 1.28
CA CYS A 389 15.79 -14.78 -0.18
C CYS A 389 14.71 -13.91 -0.84
N ALA A 390 15.03 -13.34 -2.01
CA ALA A 390 14.04 -12.74 -2.91
C ALA A 390 14.46 -12.96 -4.37
N GLY A 391 13.49 -13.19 -5.25
CA GLY A 391 13.75 -13.55 -6.65
C GLY A 391 12.63 -14.40 -7.25
N PHE A 392 12.71 -14.68 -8.55
CA PHE A 392 11.68 -15.46 -9.26
C PHE A 392 12.08 -16.94 -9.37
N PRO A 393 11.19 -17.92 -9.08
CA PRO A 393 11.52 -19.35 -9.15
C PRO A 393 11.99 -19.81 -10.54
N SER A 394 11.55 -19.13 -11.60
CA SER A 394 11.99 -19.33 -12.99
C SER A 394 13.44 -18.93 -13.26
N GLY A 395 14.11 -18.23 -12.33
CA GLY A 395 15.31 -17.46 -12.63
C GLY A 395 15.02 -16.35 -13.64
N GLY A 396 16.06 -15.94 -14.37
CA GLY A 396 15.99 -14.94 -15.44
C GLY A 396 15.85 -13.48 -14.99
N ARG A 397 15.66 -13.22 -13.68
CA ARG A 397 15.73 -11.89 -13.05
C ARG A 397 16.24 -12.02 -11.60
N ASP A 398 17.35 -11.37 -11.28
CA ASP A 398 17.98 -11.39 -9.95
C ASP A 398 18.99 -10.25 -9.79
N THR A 399 19.46 -10.00 -8.56
CA THR A 399 20.64 -9.15 -8.29
C THR A 399 21.94 -9.82 -8.71
N CYS A 400 23.00 -9.03 -8.95
CA CYS A 400 24.30 -9.59 -9.32
C CYS A 400 25.51 -8.88 -8.68
N GLU A 401 26.71 -9.37 -8.99
CA GLU A 401 27.99 -8.85 -8.49
C GLU A 401 28.09 -7.32 -8.70
N GLY A 402 28.35 -6.58 -7.62
CA GLY A 402 28.41 -5.11 -7.63
C GLY A 402 27.13 -4.40 -7.17
N ASP A 403 26.00 -5.10 -7.02
CA ASP A 403 24.83 -4.60 -6.29
C ASP A 403 25.01 -4.78 -4.76
N SER A 404 26.05 -5.49 -4.31
CA SER A 404 26.42 -5.73 -2.91
C SER A 404 26.39 -4.45 -2.07
N GLY A 405 25.72 -4.50 -0.92
CA GLY A 405 25.50 -3.34 -0.04
C GLY A 405 24.41 -2.37 -0.50
N GLY A 406 23.87 -2.53 -1.70
CA GLY A 406 22.74 -1.78 -2.22
C GLY A 406 21.42 -2.05 -1.47
N PRO A 407 20.43 -1.16 -1.62
CA PRO A 407 19.16 -1.24 -0.92
C PRO A 407 18.24 -2.33 -1.49
N TYR A 408 17.66 -3.16 -0.63
CA TYR A 408 16.38 -3.82 -0.93
C TYR A 408 15.28 -3.01 -0.23
N THR A 409 14.48 -2.31 -1.03
CA THR A 409 13.40 -1.44 -0.54
C THR A 409 12.03 -2.07 -0.72
N THR A 410 11.03 -1.59 0.00
CA THR A 410 9.62 -1.92 -0.24
C THR A 410 8.77 -0.67 -0.05
N GLU A 411 7.79 -0.48 -0.93
CA GLU A 411 6.94 0.71 -0.99
C GLU A 411 5.57 0.43 -0.36
N ILE A 412 5.01 1.43 0.30
CA ILE A 412 3.64 1.46 0.81
C ILE A 412 3.11 2.89 0.83
N GLU A 413 1.94 3.11 0.23
CA GLU A 413 1.24 4.41 0.13
C GLU A 413 2.14 5.59 -0.33
N GLY A 414 3.02 5.31 -1.30
CA GLY A 414 3.94 6.26 -1.89
C GLY A 414 5.19 6.55 -1.05
N THR A 415 5.44 5.78 0.02
CA THR A 415 6.63 5.92 0.88
C THR A 415 7.46 4.64 0.88
N TRP A 416 8.76 4.79 0.66
CA TRP A 416 9.71 3.70 0.54
C TRP A 416 10.46 3.44 1.85
N PHE A 417 10.56 2.17 2.22
CA PHE A 417 11.27 1.71 3.42
C PHE A 417 12.38 0.74 3.07
N LEU A 418 13.50 0.80 3.79
CA LEU A 418 14.59 -0.17 3.68
C LEU A 418 14.19 -1.45 4.43
N THR A 419 14.03 -2.56 3.72
CA THR A 419 13.61 -3.85 4.31
C THR A 419 14.70 -4.92 4.23
N GLY A 420 15.66 -4.77 3.31
CA GLY A 420 16.90 -5.55 3.26
C GLY A 420 18.09 -4.78 2.69
N ILE A 421 19.26 -5.43 2.70
CA ILE A 421 20.50 -4.98 2.04
C ILE A 421 21.02 -6.15 1.21
N THR A 422 21.42 -5.92 -0.04
CA THR A 422 21.99 -6.95 -0.93
C THR A 422 23.29 -7.49 -0.33
N SER A 423 23.36 -8.81 -0.12
CA SER A 423 24.51 -9.45 0.52
C SER A 423 25.26 -10.38 -0.43
N TRP A 424 24.64 -11.46 -0.91
CA TRP A 424 25.28 -12.42 -1.82
C TRP A 424 24.27 -13.25 -2.63
N GLY A 425 24.76 -14.03 -3.59
CA GLY A 425 24.03 -15.06 -4.32
C GLY A 425 25.00 -16.14 -4.82
N GLU A 426 24.50 -17.32 -5.19
CA GLU A 426 25.35 -18.40 -5.73
C GLU A 426 25.73 -18.14 -7.18
N GLU A 427 24.73 -17.93 -8.04
CA GLU A 427 24.87 -17.47 -9.42
C GLU A 427 23.67 -16.59 -9.77
N CYS A 428 23.91 -15.46 -10.44
CA CYS A 428 22.87 -14.46 -10.71
C CYS A 428 21.78 -15.03 -11.63
N ALA A 429 20.53 -15.07 -11.13
CA ALA A 429 19.34 -15.39 -11.92
C ALA A 429 19.28 -16.81 -12.52
N LEU A 430 19.99 -17.79 -11.94
CA LEU A 430 19.74 -19.21 -12.25
C LEU A 430 18.29 -19.62 -11.89
N PRO A 431 17.63 -20.49 -12.68
CA PRO A 431 16.37 -21.11 -12.29
C PRO A 431 16.49 -21.86 -10.96
N GLY A 432 15.52 -21.68 -10.06
CA GLY A 432 15.54 -22.26 -8.72
C GLY A 432 16.55 -21.64 -7.74
N LYS A 433 17.24 -20.55 -8.11
CA LYS A 433 18.10 -19.74 -7.23
C LYS A 433 17.49 -18.36 -6.96
N TYR A 434 17.98 -17.69 -5.92
CA TYR A 434 17.50 -16.39 -5.46
C TYR A 434 18.66 -15.61 -4.83
N GLY A 435 18.69 -14.28 -5.00
CA GLY A 435 19.57 -13.41 -4.21
C GLY A 435 19.26 -13.47 -2.71
N ILE A 436 20.31 -13.33 -1.88
CA ILE A 436 20.24 -13.36 -0.42
C ILE A 436 20.55 -11.97 0.15
N TYR A 437 19.68 -11.54 1.06
CA TYR A 437 19.65 -10.18 1.60
C TYR A 437 19.74 -10.19 3.12
N THR A 438 20.51 -9.26 3.70
CA THR A 438 20.55 -9.02 5.15
C THR A 438 19.24 -8.36 5.59
N ARG A 439 18.54 -8.97 6.55
CA ARG A 439 17.21 -8.56 7.02
C ARG A 439 17.28 -7.37 7.97
N VAL A 440 17.09 -6.16 7.43
CA VAL A 440 17.24 -4.88 8.18
C VAL A 440 16.37 -4.80 9.44
N SER A 441 15.19 -5.45 9.46
CA SER A 441 14.31 -5.49 10.64
C SER A 441 15.01 -6.04 11.91
N LYS A 442 16.03 -6.88 11.78
CA LYS A 442 16.81 -7.39 12.91
C LYS A 442 17.79 -6.35 13.49
N TYR A 443 18.17 -5.35 12.70
CA TYR A 443 19.25 -4.40 13.01
C TYR A 443 18.78 -2.97 13.32
N VAL A 444 17.49 -2.63 13.09
CA VAL A 444 16.92 -1.29 13.32
C VAL A 444 17.36 -0.65 14.65
N LYS A 445 17.34 -1.40 15.76
CA LYS A 445 17.78 -0.90 17.07
C LYS A 445 19.25 -0.50 17.08
N TRP A 446 20.14 -1.33 16.54
CA TRP A 446 21.58 -1.03 16.44
C TRP A 446 21.85 0.13 15.49
N ILE A 447 21.11 0.22 14.37
CA ILE A 447 21.22 1.36 13.44
C ILE A 447 20.84 2.66 14.16
N LYS A 448 19.66 2.73 14.78
CA LYS A 448 19.22 3.94 15.52
C LYS A 448 20.21 4.34 16.61
N GLN A 449 20.63 3.38 17.45
CA GLN A 449 21.57 3.65 18.54
C GLN A 449 22.95 4.14 18.05
N SER A 450 23.45 3.62 16.92
CA SER A 450 24.76 4.00 16.37
C SER A 450 24.73 5.35 15.63
N THR A 451 23.62 5.64 14.95
CA THR A 451 23.42 6.85 14.11
C THR A 451 22.80 8.03 14.85
N ARG A 452 22.32 7.80 16.10
CA ARG A 452 21.54 8.75 16.93
C ARG A 452 20.18 9.15 16.33
N LEU A 453 19.56 8.28 15.55
CA LEU A 453 18.18 8.48 15.09
C LEU A 453 17.16 8.24 16.22
N PRO A 454 16.04 9.00 16.25
CA PRO A 454 14.87 8.67 17.05
C PRO A 454 14.18 7.40 16.54
#